data_AF-A0A921II67-F1
#
_entry.id   AF-A0A921II67-F1
#
_cell.length_a   1.000
_cell.length_b   1.000
_cell.length_c   1.000
_cell.angle_alpha   90.00
_cell.angle_beta   90.00
_cell.angle_gamma   90.00
#
_symmetry.space_group_name_H-M   'P 1'
#
loop_
_entity.id
_entity.type
_entity.pdbx_description
1 polymer ?
#
loop_
_entity_poly.entity_id
_entity_poly.type
_entity_poly.pdbx_seq_one_letter_code
_entity_poly.pdbx_strand_id
1 'polypeptide(L)'
;MALGVSLVLTAGQLFGMKRFMWMGFACASLLSEYPYSGNTLPRFRQRIIGAVAGSFAFYLLYLIIPESMHSLLGPLGGLCLGFCTDYRYKTAMNCFGALMLGAGIYGIQGAVLLRIFDTLLGGTFGLIFATLFHRLVAVRFLSRSKAAELH
;
A
#
# COMPACT_ATOMS: atom_id res chain seq x y z
N MET A 1 2.34 9.07 -12.53
CA MET A 1 2.34 8.12 -11.38
C MET A 1 2.29 6.65 -11.80
N ALA A 2 1.61 6.28 -12.89
CA ALA A 2 1.61 4.90 -13.41
C ALA A 2 3.01 4.29 -13.58
N LEU A 3 3.99 5.07 -14.06
CA LEU A 3 5.40 4.64 -14.17
C LEU A 3 5.99 4.09 -12.86
N GLY A 4 5.72 4.73 -11.72
CA GLY A 4 6.21 4.26 -10.42
C GLY A 4 5.57 2.95 -9.98
N VAL A 5 4.29 2.74 -10.32
CA VAL A 5 3.57 1.50 -10.05
C VAL A 5 4.08 0.38 -10.97
N SER A 6 4.29 0.66 -12.26
CA SER A 6 4.86 -0.31 -13.19
C SER A 6 6.28 -0.72 -12.75
N LEU A 7 7.13 0.23 -12.36
CA LEU A 7 8.48 -0.06 -11.90
C LEU A 7 8.51 -0.93 -10.63
N VAL A 8 7.65 -0.66 -9.64
CA VAL A 8 7.62 -1.47 -8.41
C VAL A 8 7.13 -2.90 -8.70
N LEU A 9 6.18 -3.06 -9.62
CA LEU A 9 5.68 -4.37 -10.03
C LEU A 9 6.75 -5.14 -10.80
N THR A 10 7.43 -4.50 -11.76
CA THR A 10 8.55 -5.11 -12.51
C THR A 10 9.69 -5.49 -11.57
N ALA A 11 10.09 -4.61 -10.64
CA ALA A 11 11.12 -4.91 -9.65
C ALA A 11 10.70 -6.10 -8.77
N GLY A 12 9.46 -6.09 -8.26
CA GLY A 12 8.94 -7.20 -7.46
C GLY A 12 8.93 -8.54 -8.20
N GLN A 13 8.64 -8.54 -9.50
CA GLN A 13 8.74 -9.74 -10.34
C GLN A 13 10.19 -10.20 -10.53
N LEU A 14 11.11 -9.28 -10.83
CA LEU A 14 12.53 -9.59 -11.06
C LEU A 14 13.23 -10.16 -9.81
N PHE A 15 12.88 -9.63 -8.62
CA PHE A 15 13.44 -10.11 -7.36
C PHE A 15 12.71 -11.36 -6.80
N GLY A 16 11.75 -11.92 -7.53
CA GLY A 16 11.03 -13.14 -7.11
C GLY A 16 10.16 -12.94 -5.86
N MET A 17 9.66 -11.73 -5.62
CA MET A 17 8.89 -11.39 -4.43
C MET A 17 7.54 -12.12 -4.41
N LYS A 18 7.28 -12.87 -3.33
CA LYS A 18 5.99 -13.53 -3.11
C LYS A 18 4.92 -12.44 -2.96
N ARG A 19 3.85 -12.49 -3.77
CA ARG A 19 2.73 -11.52 -3.77
C ARG A 19 3.15 -10.05 -4.00
N PHE A 20 4.11 -9.80 -4.91
CA PHE A 20 4.52 -8.45 -5.35
C PHE A 20 3.38 -7.46 -5.70
N MET A 21 2.18 -7.95 -6.03
CA MET A 21 0.98 -7.11 -6.21
C MET A 21 0.66 -6.25 -4.97
N TRP A 22 0.93 -6.74 -3.76
CA TRP A 22 0.70 -5.98 -2.52
C TRP A 22 1.62 -4.77 -2.42
N MET A 23 2.87 -4.91 -2.86
CA MET A 23 3.80 -3.79 -3.02
C MET A 23 3.26 -2.77 -4.03
N GLY A 24 2.72 -3.26 -5.16
CA GLY A 24 2.09 -2.44 -6.19
C GLY A 24 0.93 -1.61 -5.65
N PHE A 25 0.00 -2.23 -4.90
CA PHE A 25 -1.09 -1.50 -4.25
C PHE A 25 -0.59 -0.48 -3.23
N ALA A 26 0.50 -0.80 -2.52
CA ALA A 26 1.10 0.13 -1.57
C ALA A 26 1.70 1.35 -2.23
N CYS A 27 2.47 1.15 -3.30
CA CYS A 27 3.01 2.21 -4.12
C CYS A 27 1.88 3.03 -4.78
N ALA A 28 0.95 2.39 -5.48
CA ALA A 28 -0.14 3.07 -6.19
C ALA A 28 -0.98 3.97 -5.29
N SER A 29 -1.30 3.49 -4.09
CA SER A 29 -2.09 4.27 -3.15
C SER A 29 -1.34 5.44 -2.53
N LEU A 30 -0.01 5.36 -2.40
CA LEU A 30 0.81 6.49 -1.96
C LEU A 30 0.92 7.52 -3.08
N LEU A 31 1.17 7.05 -4.30
CA LEU A 31 1.37 7.88 -5.48
C LEU A 31 0.09 8.56 -5.97
N SER A 32 -1.11 8.10 -5.57
CA SER A 32 -2.37 8.70 -6.02
C SER A 32 -2.65 10.10 -5.45
N GLU A 33 -1.99 10.51 -4.36
CA GLU A 33 -2.08 11.90 -3.86
C GLU A 33 -1.09 12.85 -4.51
N TYR A 34 -0.08 12.33 -5.19
CA TYR A 34 0.93 13.16 -5.81
C TYR A 34 0.42 13.69 -7.16
N PRO A 35 0.53 14.99 -7.46
CA PRO A 35 1.27 16.04 -6.76
C PRO A 35 0.40 16.97 -5.88
N TYR A 36 -0.85 16.59 -5.58
CA TYR A 36 -1.82 17.45 -4.90
C TYR A 36 -1.49 17.71 -3.42
N SER A 37 -0.87 16.75 -2.73
CA SER A 37 -0.34 16.97 -1.38
C SER A 37 1.18 17.08 -1.42
N GLY A 38 1.71 18.24 -0.98
CA GLY A 38 3.16 18.51 -0.99
C GLY A 38 3.98 17.56 -0.12
N ASN A 39 3.34 16.78 0.76
CA ASN A 39 3.97 15.82 1.65
C ASN A 39 3.31 14.44 1.53
N THR A 40 4.02 13.48 0.93
CA THR A 40 3.59 12.06 0.85
C THR A 40 3.87 11.27 2.14
N LEU A 41 4.67 11.83 3.06
CA LEU A 41 5.08 11.17 4.31
C LEU A 41 3.91 10.85 5.28
N PRO A 42 2.92 11.74 5.50
CA PRO A 42 1.78 11.43 6.35
C PRO A 42 0.97 10.23 5.83
N ARG A 43 0.75 10.16 4.51
CA ARG A 43 0.01 9.05 3.89
C ARG A 43 0.79 7.74 3.97
N PHE A 44 2.10 7.78 3.76
CA PHE A 44 2.99 6.64 3.99
C PHE A 44 2.84 6.11 5.41
N ARG A 45 2.95 6.98 6.43
CA ARG A 45 2.79 6.60 7.85
C ARG A 45 1.41 6.00 8.13
N GLN A 46 0.34 6.65 7.66
CA GLN A 46 -1.02 6.14 7.83
C GLN A 46 -1.18 4.75 7.21
N ARG A 47 -0.51 4.50 6.08
CA ARG A 47 -0.55 3.20 5.42
C ARG A 47 0.20 2.12 6.18
N ILE A 48 1.41 2.40 6.66
CA ILE A 48 2.18 1.44 7.45
C ILE A 48 1.44 1.11 8.75
N ILE A 49 0.97 2.13 9.47
CA ILE A 49 0.20 1.94 10.70
C ILE A 49 -1.09 1.16 10.43
N GLY A 50 -1.83 1.51 9.37
CA GLY A 50 -3.04 0.81 8.98
C GLY A 50 -2.79 -0.65 8.60
N ALA A 51 -1.71 -0.94 7.88
CA ALA A 51 -1.36 -2.31 7.51
C ALA A 51 -0.95 -3.15 8.71
N VAL A 52 -0.11 -2.62 9.62
CA VAL A 52 0.28 -3.32 10.85
C VAL A 52 -0.93 -3.57 11.75
N ALA A 53 -1.75 -2.53 12.00
CA ALA A 53 -2.94 -2.65 12.83
C ALA A 53 -3.98 -3.61 12.22
N GLY A 54 -4.23 -3.52 10.91
CA GLY A 54 -5.14 -4.40 10.20
C GLY A 54 -4.66 -5.85 10.18
N SER A 55 -3.36 -6.07 9.98
CA SER A 55 -2.76 -7.41 10.04
C SER A 55 -2.84 -8.03 11.43
N PHE A 56 -2.59 -7.24 12.48
CA PHE A 56 -2.70 -7.72 13.85
C PHE A 56 -4.16 -8.01 14.25
N ALA A 57 -5.09 -7.12 13.88
CA ALA A 57 -6.52 -7.34 14.10
C ALA A 57 -7.02 -8.61 13.39
N PHE A 58 -6.61 -8.84 12.14
CA PHE A 58 -6.94 -10.04 11.40
C PHE A 58 -6.36 -11.29 12.08
N TYR A 59 -5.10 -11.25 12.53
CA TYR A 59 -4.47 -12.35 13.27
C TYR A 59 -5.26 -12.73 14.52
N LEU A 60 -5.64 -11.75 15.35
CA LEU A 60 -6.42 -12.01 16.56
C LEU A 60 -7.81 -12.58 16.24
N LEU A 61 -8.51 -12.02 15.26
CA LEU A 61 -9.83 -12.50 14.85
C LEU A 61 -9.75 -13.93 14.29
N TYR A 62 -8.71 -14.25 13.52
CA TYR A 62 -8.47 -15.58 12.99
C TYR A 62 -8.30 -16.61 14.12
N LEU A 63 -7.65 -16.25 15.23
CA LEU A 63 -7.47 -17.15 16.38
C LEU A 63 -8.75 -17.37 17.20
N ILE A 64 -9.65 -16.40 17.24
CA ILE A 64 -10.89 -16.46 18.04
C ILE A 64 -12.00 -17.17 17.26
N ILE A 65 -12.06 -16.96 15.95
CA ILE A 65 -13.14 -17.47 15.10
C ILE A 65 -12.86 -18.92 14.71
N PRO A 66 -13.88 -19.80 14.69
CA PRO A 66 -13.72 -21.18 14.22
C PRO A 66 -13.43 -21.25 12.71
N GLU A 67 -12.66 -22.26 12.30
CA GLU A 67 -12.22 -22.48 10.91
C GLU A 67 -13.35 -22.43 9.87
N SER A 68 -14.55 -22.92 10.23
CA SER A 68 -15.73 -22.90 9.36
C SER A 68 -16.17 -21.48 8.95
N MET A 69 -15.79 -20.46 9.72
CA MET A 69 -16.19 -19.06 9.51
C MET A 69 -15.02 -18.18 9.02
N HIS A 70 -13.81 -18.73 8.85
CA HIS A 70 -12.66 -17.95 8.37
C HIS A 70 -12.87 -17.38 6.96
N SER A 71 -13.61 -18.10 6.12
CA SER A 71 -13.97 -17.64 4.76
C SER A 71 -14.84 -16.37 4.76
N LEU A 72 -15.51 -16.06 5.87
CA LEU A 72 -16.36 -14.88 6.01
C LEU A 72 -15.57 -13.61 6.38
N LEU A 73 -14.36 -13.76 6.94
CA LEU A 73 -13.53 -12.63 7.37
C LEU A 73 -13.14 -11.68 6.22
N GLY A 74 -12.87 -12.22 5.03
CA GLY A 74 -12.55 -11.42 3.84
C GLY A 74 -13.74 -10.60 3.34
N PRO A 75 -14.90 -11.21 3.06
CA PRO A 75 -16.12 -10.50 2.68
C PRO A 75 -16.57 -9.45 3.70
N LEU A 76 -16.56 -9.78 5.00
CA LEU A 76 -16.87 -8.81 6.06
C LEU A 76 -15.86 -7.65 6.06
N GLY A 77 -14.57 -7.95 5.92
CA GLY A 77 -13.53 -6.94 5.80
C GLY A 77 -13.77 -6.00 4.60
N GLY A 78 -14.18 -6.55 3.46
CA GLY A 78 -14.52 -5.80 2.25
C GLY A 78 -15.78 -4.94 2.41
N LEU A 79 -16.80 -5.44 3.11
CA LEU A 79 -18.01 -4.67 3.42
C LEU A 79 -17.69 -3.48 4.33
N CYS A 80 -16.97 -3.72 5.43
CA CYS A 80 -16.55 -2.68 6.35
C CYS A 80 -15.63 -1.65 5.67
N LEU A 81 -14.78 -2.08 4.74
CA LEU A 81 -13.95 -1.19 3.92
C LEU A 81 -14.80 -0.17 3.14
N GLY A 82 -15.97 -0.59 2.63
CA GLY A 82 -16.91 0.28 1.91
C GLY A 82 -17.51 1.39 2.77
N PHE A 83 -17.67 1.17 4.08
CA PHE A 83 -18.17 2.16 5.03
C PHE A 83 -17.08 3.05 5.64
N CYS A 84 -15.81 2.66 5.53
CA CYS A 84 -14.72 3.48 6.02
C CYS A 84 -14.61 4.76 5.20
N THR A 85 -14.55 5.91 5.85
CA THR A 85 -14.25 7.21 5.20
C THR A 85 -12.75 7.52 5.28
N ASP A 86 -12.15 7.30 6.45
CA ASP A 86 -10.74 7.58 6.70
C ASP A 86 -9.78 6.59 6.03
N TYR A 87 -8.69 7.12 5.49
CA TYR A 87 -7.64 6.36 4.81
C TYR A 87 -6.97 5.32 5.72
N ARG A 88 -6.84 5.61 7.02
CA ARG A 88 -6.26 4.70 8.02
C ARG A 88 -7.09 3.42 8.16
N TYR A 89 -8.39 3.57 8.39
CA TYR A 89 -9.31 2.43 8.53
C TYR A 89 -9.47 1.69 7.21
N LYS A 90 -9.51 2.40 6.07
CA LYS A 90 -9.48 1.77 4.74
C LYS A 90 -8.27 0.87 4.56
N THR A 91 -7.09 1.33 4.98
CA THR A 91 -5.88 0.52 4.86
C THR A 91 -5.92 -0.71 5.76
N ALA A 92 -6.41 -0.57 6.99
CA ALA A 92 -6.56 -1.69 7.91
C ALA A 92 -7.52 -2.75 7.37
N MET A 93 -8.72 -2.35 6.94
CA MET A 93 -9.73 -3.27 6.39
C MET A 93 -9.29 -3.89 5.05
N ASN A 94 -8.50 -3.18 4.23
CA ASN A 94 -7.92 -3.75 3.01
C ASN A 94 -6.99 -4.95 3.30
N CYS A 95 -6.42 -5.05 4.51
CA CYS A 95 -5.60 -6.19 4.88
C CYS A 95 -6.42 -7.47 5.10
N PHE A 96 -7.68 -7.38 5.49
CA PHE A 96 -8.51 -8.56 5.79
C PHE A 96 -8.71 -9.45 4.56
N GLY A 97 -9.12 -8.87 3.43
CA GLY A 97 -9.28 -9.63 2.18
C GLY A 97 -7.95 -10.19 1.66
N ALA A 98 -6.87 -9.43 1.76
CA ALA A 98 -5.54 -9.86 1.34
C ALA A 98 -5.00 -11.01 2.21
N LEU A 99 -5.12 -10.88 3.54
CA LEU A 99 -4.63 -11.87 4.49
C LEU A 99 -5.46 -13.15 4.48
N MET A 100 -6.77 -13.08 4.27
CA MET A 100 -7.59 -14.29 4.10
C MET A 100 -7.09 -15.12 2.91
N LEU A 101 -6.84 -14.49 1.76
CA LEU A 101 -6.27 -15.16 0.59
C LEU A 101 -4.82 -15.62 0.80
N GLY A 102 -4.05 -14.88 1.59
CA GLY A 102 -2.67 -15.24 1.93
C GLY A 102 -2.57 -16.40 2.91
N ALA A 103 -3.45 -16.44 3.92
CA ALA A 103 -3.44 -17.42 5.00
C ALA A 103 -3.68 -18.84 4.47
N GLY A 104 -4.56 -18.99 3.47
CA GLY A 104 -4.81 -20.29 2.82
C GLY A 104 -3.61 -20.86 2.05
N ILE A 105 -2.59 -20.05 1.71
CA ILE A 105 -1.42 -20.50 0.94
C ILE A 105 -0.17 -20.57 1.80
N TYR A 106 0.06 -19.56 2.63
CA TYR A 106 1.31 -19.39 3.38
C TYR A 106 1.15 -19.61 4.89
N GLY A 107 -0.05 -19.97 5.34
CA GLY A 107 -0.42 -19.93 6.75
C GLY A 107 -0.63 -18.51 7.27
N ILE A 108 -1.31 -18.39 8.40
CA ILE A 108 -1.67 -17.09 8.97
C ILE A 108 -0.44 -16.23 9.31
N GLN A 109 0.59 -16.83 9.93
CA GLN A 109 1.82 -16.12 10.31
C GLN A 109 2.60 -15.67 9.07
N GLY A 110 2.73 -16.54 8.08
CA GLY A 110 3.40 -16.23 6.81
C GLY A 110 2.69 -15.09 6.07
N ALA A 111 1.35 -15.12 6.01
CA ALA A 111 0.55 -14.09 5.37
C ALA A 111 0.69 -12.72 6.05
N VAL A 112 0.66 -12.68 7.39
CA VAL A 112 0.84 -11.44 8.18
C VAL A 112 2.21 -10.82 7.93
N LEU A 113 3.28 -11.63 8.01
CA LEU A 113 4.65 -11.16 7.79
C LEU A 113 4.84 -10.65 6.36
N LEU A 114 4.39 -11.42 5.36
CA LEU A 114 4.42 -11.01 3.95
C LEU A 114 3.71 -9.68 3.75
N ARG A 115 2.52 -9.51 4.35
CA ARG A 115 1.73 -8.29 4.18
C ARG A 115 2.43 -7.05 4.71
N ILE A 116 3.03 -7.15 5.89
CA ILE A 116 3.78 -6.05 6.51
C ILE A 116 5.02 -5.74 5.66
N PHE A 117 5.77 -6.77 5.25
CA PHE A 117 6.99 -6.61 4.46
C PHE A 117 6.72 -5.98 3.09
N ASP A 118 5.74 -6.50 2.35
CA ASP A 118 5.37 -5.98 1.03
C ASP A 118 4.84 -4.54 1.10
N THR A 119 4.09 -4.22 2.16
CA THR A 119 3.57 -2.85 2.35
C THR A 119 4.70 -1.88 2.67
N LEU A 120 5.67 -2.29 3.48
CA LEU A 120 6.86 -1.49 3.79
C LEU A 120 7.72 -1.28 2.52
N LEU A 121 8.02 -2.34 1.78
CA LEU A 121 8.83 -2.23 0.56
C LEU A 121 8.13 -1.40 -0.51
N GLY A 122 6.86 -1.66 -0.79
CA GLY A 122 6.09 -0.90 -1.77
C GLY A 122 5.89 0.56 -1.37
N GLY A 123 5.67 0.84 -0.08
CA GLY A 123 5.56 2.19 0.44
C GLY A 123 6.88 2.96 0.37
N THR A 124 8.01 2.35 0.78
CA THR A 124 9.34 2.96 0.71
C THR A 124 9.74 3.22 -0.74
N PHE A 125 9.51 2.26 -1.64
CA PHE A 125 9.75 2.45 -3.07
C PHE A 125 8.92 3.61 -3.62
N GLY A 126 7.63 3.67 -3.30
CA GLY A 126 6.76 4.77 -3.71
C GLY A 126 7.25 6.13 -3.20
N LEU A 127 7.73 6.21 -1.96
CA LEU A 127 8.27 7.44 -1.39
C LEU A 127 9.53 7.88 -2.14
N ILE A 128 10.47 6.97 -2.36
CA ILE A 128 11.71 7.24 -3.11
C ILE A 128 11.37 7.69 -4.53
N PHE A 129 10.46 6.98 -5.21
CA PHE A 129 10.02 7.35 -6.55
C PHE A 129 9.40 8.74 -6.58
N ALA A 130 8.51 9.07 -5.65
CA ALA A 130 7.89 10.39 -5.57
C ALA A 130 8.94 11.49 -5.33
N THR A 131 9.90 11.29 -4.43
CA THR A 131 10.98 12.26 -4.17
C THR A 131 11.89 12.44 -5.37
N LEU A 132 12.32 11.36 -6.02
CA LEU A 132 13.15 11.42 -7.22
C LEU A 132 12.40 12.08 -8.39
N PHE A 133 11.14 11.71 -8.60
CA PHE A 133 10.30 12.29 -9.64
C PHE A 133 10.08 13.78 -9.40
N HIS A 134 9.82 14.19 -8.15
CA HIS A 134 9.73 15.61 -7.79
C HIS A 134 11.05 16.35 -8.08
N ARG A 135 12.20 15.81 -7.67
CA ARG A 135 13.50 16.44 -7.95
C ARG A 135 13.83 16.52 -9.44
N LEU A 136 13.53 15.49 -10.23
CA LEU A 136 13.89 15.44 -11.64
C LEU A 136 12.93 16.26 -12.51
N VAL A 137 11.63 16.22 -12.21
CA VAL A 137 10.59 16.83 -13.04
C VAL A 137 10.23 18.22 -12.52
N ALA A 138 10.08 18.43 -11.20
CA ALA A 138 9.74 19.75 -10.68
C ALA A 138 10.89 20.75 -10.88
N VAL A 139 12.16 20.36 -10.68
CA VAL A 139 13.30 21.26 -10.93
C VAL A 139 13.42 21.61 -12.43
N ARG A 140 13.21 20.66 -13.34
CA ARG A 140 13.31 20.93 -14.78
C ARG A 140 12.12 21.67 -15.37
N PHE A 141 10.89 21.43 -14.90
CA PHE A 141 9.69 22.06 -15.47
C PHE A 141 9.29 23.35 -14.75
N LEU A 142 9.41 23.45 -13.41
CA LEU A 142 9.15 24.73 -12.71
C LEU A 142 10.23 25.78 -13.02
N SER A 143 11.49 25.37 -13.19
CA SER A 143 12.54 26.30 -13.64
C SER A 143 12.30 26.82 -15.06
N ARG A 144 11.62 26.06 -15.93
CA ARG A 144 11.23 26.51 -17.28
C ARG A 144 10.00 27.42 -17.25
N SER A 145 9.01 27.13 -16.41
CA SER A 145 7.80 27.97 -16.28
C SER A 145 8.13 29.37 -15.75
N LYS A 146 9.01 29.45 -14.75
CA LYS A 146 9.43 30.73 -14.16
C LYS A 146 10.34 31.56 -15.09
N ALA A 147 11.04 30.91 -16.02
CA ALA A 147 11.82 31.58 -17.06
C ALA A 147 10.94 32.05 -18.24
N ALA A 148 9.81 31.39 -18.50
CA ALA A 148 8.87 31.75 -19.56
C ALA A 148 7.92 32.89 -19.18
N GLU A 149 7.67 33.13 -17.88
CA GLU A 149 6.91 34.30 -17.38
C GLU A 149 7.76 35.59 -17.30
N LEU A 150 9.07 35.50 -17.54
CA LEU A 150 9.99 36.64 -17.48
C LEU A 150 10.35 37.21 -18.87
N HIS A 151 9.68 36.75 -19.92
CA HIS A 151 9.76 37.23 -21.30
C HIS A 151 8.38 37.67 -21.78
#